data_AF-A0A6I7N196-F1
#
_entry.id   AF-A0A6I7N196-F1
#
_cell.length_a   1.000
_cell.length_b   1.000
_cell.length_c   1.000
_cell.angle_alpha   90.00
_cell.angle_beta   90.00
_cell.angle_gamma   90.00
#
_symmetry.space_group_name_H-M   'P 1'
#
loop_
_entity.id
_entity.type
_entity.pdbx_description
1 polymer ?
#
loop_
_entity_poly.entity_id
_entity_poly.type
_entity_poly.pdbx_seq_one_letter_code
_entity_poly.pdbx_strand_id
1 'polypeptide(L)' 'MHKFGMISLYLGLVLCAIGLVGGFGLMFAGGDAWAKPLIAMVPIGFLLVFNGVVTTLLHSPGSGSEPKGPPE' A
#
# COMPACT_ATOMS: atom_id res chain seq x y z
N MET A 1 8.44 -7.70 12.69
CA MET A 1 7.37 -7.83 11.67
C MET A 1 6.86 -6.47 11.16
N HIS A 2 6.98 -5.38 11.92
CA HIS A 2 6.67 -4.01 11.47
C HIS A 2 7.37 -3.58 10.16
N LYS A 3 8.67 -3.91 10.00
CA LYS A 3 9.44 -3.62 8.78
C LYS A 3 8.89 -4.30 7.53
N PHE A 4 8.32 -5.51 7.66
CA PHE A 4 7.79 -6.28 6.54
C PHE A 4 6.47 -5.67 6.02
N GLY A 5 5.59 -5.25 6.93
CA GLY A 5 4.37 -4.53 6.58
C GLY A 5 4.65 -3.22 5.84
N MET A 6 5.65 -2.45 6.31
CA MET A 6 6.08 -1.21 5.64
C MET A 6 6.64 -1.46 4.23
N ILE A 7 7.44 -2.51 4.03
CA ILE A 7 7.98 -2.85 2.69
C ILE A 7 6.84 -3.24 1.73
N SER A 8 5.91 -4.09 2.18
CA SER A 8 4.72 -4.47 1.39
C SER A 8 3.86 -3.26 1.04
N LEU A 9 3.72 -2.31 1.97
CA LEU A 9 2.97 -1.08 1.78
C LEU A 9 3.61 -0.20 0.71
N TYR A 10 4.91 0.09 0.81
CA TYR A 10 5.59 0.92 -0.19
C TYR A 10 5.64 0.26 -1.57
N LEU A 11 5.91 -1.05 -1.62
CA LEU A 11 5.96 -1.79 -2.89
C LEU A 11 4.59 -1.76 -3.59
N GLY A 12 3.52 -2.05 -2.85
CA GLY A 12 2.16 -2.00 -3.39
C GLY A 12 1.75 -0.59 -3.82
N LEU A 13 2.13 0.44 -3.06
CA LEU A 13 1.82 1.83 -3.37
C LEU A 13 2.47 2.27 -4.68
N VAL A 14 3.76 1.93 -4.87
CA VAL A 14 4.48 2.21 -6.11
C VAL A 14 3.84 1.47 -7.28
N LEU A 15 3.47 0.21 -7.11
CA LEU A 15 2.76 -0.56 -8.15
C LEU A 15 1.43 0.09 -8.55
N CYS A 16 0.63 0.50 -7.56
CA CYS A 16 -0.62 1.21 -7.79
C CYS A 16 -0.40 2.53 -8.53
N ALA A 17 0.58 3.33 -8.09
CA ALA A 17 0.88 4.61 -8.71
C ALA A 17 1.30 4.45 -10.17
N ILE A 18 2.17 3.48 -10.48
CA ILE A 18 2.60 3.19 -11.85
C ILE A 18 1.42 2.68 -12.69
N GLY A 19 0.62 1.74 -12.16
CA GLY A 19 -0.54 1.19 -12.86
C GLY A 19 -1.62 2.25 -13.16
N LEU A 20 -1.89 3.14 -12.22
CA LEU A 20 -2.84 4.24 -12.40
C LEU A 20 -2.28 5.33 -13.32
N VAL A 21 -1.16 5.95 -12.94
CA VAL A 21 -0.61 7.09 -13.69
C VAL A 21 -0.18 6.66 -15.09
N GLY A 22 0.51 5.52 -15.20
CA GLY A 22 0.93 4.98 -16.48
C GLY A 22 -0.23 4.44 -17.31
N GLY A 23 -1.13 3.65 -16.70
CA GLY A 23 -2.26 3.04 -17.40
C GLY A 23 -3.25 4.07 -17.94
N PHE A 24 -3.70 5.00 -17.09
CA PHE A 24 -4.56 6.10 -17.54
C PHE A 24 -3.82 7.08 -18.46
N GLY A 25 -2.55 7.39 -18.18
CA GLY A 25 -1.74 8.27 -19.05
C GLY A 25 -1.59 7.71 -20.47
N LEU A 26 -1.33 6.41 -20.61
CA LEU A 26 -1.31 5.72 -21.91
C LEU A 26 -2.67 5.73 -22.60
N MET A 27 -3.75 5.59 -21.85
CA MET A 27 -5.11 5.69 -22.39
C MET A 27 -5.37 7.05 -23.03
N PHE A 28 -4.93 8.15 -22.40
CA PHE A 28 -5.03 9.50 -23.00
C PHE A 28 -4.09 9.70 -24.19
N ALA A 29 -2.96 9.00 -24.23
CA ALA A 29 -2.02 9.04 -25.35
C ALA A 29 -2.41 8.12 -26.53
N GLY A 30 -3.55 7.42 -26.45
CA GLY A 30 -4.01 6.46 -27.47
C GLY A 30 -3.29 5.11 -27.45
N GLY A 31 -2.51 4.83 -26.41
CA GLY A 31 -1.73 3.60 -26.22
C GLY A 31 -2.55 2.45 -25.61
N ASP A 32 -3.65 2.05 -26.26
CA ASP A 32 -4.60 1.06 -25.74
C ASP A 32 -4.00 -0.33 -25.46
N ALA A 33 -2.93 -0.70 -26.18
CA ALA A 33 -2.27 -1.99 -26.03
C ALA A 33 -1.55 -2.13 -24.66
N TRP A 34 -0.98 -1.03 -24.16
CA TRP A 34 -0.22 -1.01 -22.91
C TRP A 34 -1.03 -0.44 -21.74
N ALA A 35 -2.06 0.37 -21.99
CA ALA A 35 -2.94 0.90 -20.95
C ALA A 35 -3.65 -0.21 -20.15
N LYS A 36 -4.23 -1.20 -20.85
CA LYS A 36 -5.00 -2.31 -20.26
C LYS A 36 -4.19 -3.14 -19.26
N PRO A 37 -2.99 -3.65 -19.60
CA PRO A 37 -2.19 -4.41 -18.63
C PRO A 37 -1.70 -3.56 -17.45
N LEU A 38 -1.40 -2.28 -17.66
CA LEU A 38 -1.01 -1.39 -16.55
C LEU A 38 -2.17 -1.16 -15.57
N ILE A 39 -3.39 -0.91 -16.06
CA ILE A 39 -4.56 -0.77 -15.18
C ILE A 39 -4.89 -2.10 -14.47
N ALA A 40 -4.74 -3.23 -15.16
CA ALA A 40 -4.93 -4.56 -14.56
C ALA A 40 -3.93 -4.90 -13.45
N MET A 41 -2.80 -4.18 -13.35
CA MET A 41 -1.82 -4.30 -12.27
C MET A 41 -2.27 -3.60 -10.97
N VAL A 42 -3.17 -2.63 -11.06
CA VAL A 42 -3.64 -1.83 -9.91
C VAL A 42 -4.27 -2.69 -8.80
N PRO A 43 -5.17 -3.66 -9.08
CA PRO A 43 -5.71 -4.54 -8.04
C PRO A 43 -4.63 -5.32 -7.26
N ILE A 44 -3.56 -5.72 -7.94
CA ILE A 44 -2.43 -6.44 -7.30
C ILE A 44 -1.67 -5.50 -6.37
N GLY A 45 -1.37 -4.28 -6.84
CA GLY A 45 -0.78 -3.23 -5.99
C GLY A 45 -1.63 -2.95 -4.76
N PHE A 46 -2.95 -2.88 -4.93
CA PHE A 46 -3.89 -2.61 -3.85
C PHE A 46 -3.88 -3.72 -2.79
N LEU A 47 -3.86 -4.99 -3.22
CA LEU A 47 -3.74 -6.13 -2.32
C LEU A 47 -2.45 -6.09 -1.50
N LEU A 48 -1.32 -5.69 -2.11
CA LEU A 48 -0.04 -5.55 -1.41
C LEU A 48 -0.05 -4.40 -0.39
N VAL A 49 -0.65 -3.27 -0.73
CA VAL A 49 -0.85 -2.16 0.21
C VAL A 49 -1.72 -2.61 1.37
N PHE A 50 -2.87 -3.22 1.08
CA PHE A 50 -3.81 -3.70 2.09
C PHE A 50 -3.15 -4.69 3.04
N ASN A 51 -2.45 -5.68 2.52
CA ASN A 51 -1.69 -6.64 3.32
C ASN A 51 -0.61 -5.96 4.18
N GLY A 52 0.12 -4.97 3.62
CA GLY A 52 1.12 -4.21 4.35
C GLY A 52 0.52 -3.41 5.51
N VAL A 53 -0.62 -2.75 5.28
CA VAL A 53 -1.38 -2.01 6.30
C VAL A 53 -1.86 -2.97 7.40
N VAL A 54 -2.56 -4.05 7.05
CA VAL A 54 -3.08 -5.03 8.01
C VAL A 54 -1.95 -5.62 8.85
N THR A 55 -0.85 -6.04 8.22
CA THR A 55 0.30 -6.59 8.94
C THR A 55 0.93 -5.56 9.88
N THR A 56 1.02 -4.31 9.46
CA THR A 56 1.58 -3.22 10.27
C THR A 56 0.69 -2.91 11.47
N LEU A 57 -0.63 -2.84 11.28
CA LEU A 57 -1.59 -2.57 12.36
C LEU A 57 -1.64 -3.72 13.37
N LEU A 58 -1.70 -4.97 12.91
CA LEU A 58 -1.76 -6.14 13.79
C LEU A 58 -0.47 -6.37 14.59
N HIS A 59 0.68 -5.90 14.07
CA HIS A 59 1.98 -6.04 14.73
C HIS A 59 2.53 -4.72 15.26
N SER A 60 1.73 -3.65 15.24
CA SER A 60 2.09 -2.41 15.90
C SER A 60 1.99 -2.68 17.40
N PRO A 61 3.09 -2.63 18.17
CA PRO A 61 3.01 -2.75 19.61
C PRO A 61 2.08 -1.62 20.07
N GLY A 62 0.94 -1.98 20.63
CA GLY A 62 -0.04 -1.00 21.08
C GLY A 62 0.67 0.06 21.90
N SER A 63 0.44 1.33 21.59
CA SER A 63 0.71 2.39 22.55
C SER A 63 -0.27 2.19 23.71
N GLY A 64 0.01 1.20 24.54
CA GLY A 64 -0.42 1.18 25.92
C GLY A 64 0.34 2.32 26.57
N SER A 65 -0.17 3.54 26.43
CA SER A 65 0.04 4.56 27.44
C SER A 65 -0.59 4.00 28.70
N GLU A 66 0.19 3.20 29.43
CA GLU A 66 -0.13 2.75 30.77
C GLU A 66 -0.47 4.02 31.55
N PRO A 67 -1.71 4.16 32.07
CA PRO A 67 -2.06 5.33 32.85
C PRO A 67 -1.09 5.38 34.02
N LYS A 68 -0.19 6.35 34.02
CA LYS A 68 0.74 6.57 35.11
C LYS A 68 -0.12 6.81 36.35
N GLY A 69 -0.22 5.79 37.20
CA GLY A 69 -1.01 5.84 38.43
C GLY A 69 -0.56 7.04 39.28
N PRO A 70 -1.43 7.55 40.17
CA PRO A 70 -1.12 8.74 40.96
C PRO A 70 0.21 8.55 41.70
N PRO A 71 1.09 9.57 41.74
CA PRO A 71 2.31 9.51 42.52
C PRO A 71 1.97 9.31 44.00
N GLU A 72 2.65 8.35 44.61
CA GLU A 72 2.61 8.02 46.05
C GLU A 72 3.19 9.13 46.94
#